data_AF-A0A9X8VEW3-F1
#
_entry.id   AF-A0A9X8VEW3-F1
#
_cell.length_a   1.000
_cell.length_b   1.000
_cell.length_c   1.000
_cell.angle_alpha   90.00
_cell.angle_beta   90.00
_cell.angle_gamma   90.00
#
_symmetry.space_group_name_H-M   'P 1'
#
loop_
_entity.id
_entity.type
_entity.pdbx_description
1 polymer ?
#
loop_
_entity_poly.entity_id
_entity_poly.type
_entity_poly.pdbx_seq_one_letter_code
_entity_poly.pdbx_strand_id
1 'polypeptide(L)'
;CILAFGLVSLGGFIYEERLAAEPIIPLGLFRNRTFVLCGLIGFIVGMSLFGSVTFLPLYLQVVKGSTPSQAGMQLLPLMGGIMASSIISGRIISKRGKYRLFPIVGTLCALGAMTLLGTLTNNTPVQQLYLYLCLLGLGLGMVMQVMIL
;
A
#
# COMPACT_ATOMS: atom_id res chain seq x y z
N CYS A 1 4.84 -21.62 -15.65
CA CYS A 1 5.76 -20.91 -16.57
C CYS A 1 6.18 -19.53 -16.05
N ILE A 2 5.24 -18.64 -15.69
CA ILE A 2 5.54 -17.27 -15.22
C ILE A 2 6.46 -17.24 -13.98
N LEU A 3 6.21 -18.09 -12.98
CA LEU A 3 7.04 -18.16 -11.76
C LEU A 3 8.48 -18.62 -12.03
N ALA A 4 8.66 -19.59 -12.93
CA ALA A 4 9.98 -20.09 -13.30
C ALA A 4 10.79 -19.01 -14.05
N PHE A 5 10.14 -18.29 -14.97
CA PHE A 5 10.77 -17.16 -15.68
C PHE A 5 11.16 -16.02 -14.73
N GLY A 6 10.31 -15.71 -13.74
CA GLY A 6 10.60 -14.70 -12.72
C GLY A 6 11.79 -15.05 -11.84
N LEU A 7 11.92 -16.33 -11.44
CA LEU A 7 13.09 -16.80 -10.67
C LEU A 7 14.38 -16.69 -11.46
N VAL A 8 14.34 -17.04 -12.76
CA VAL A 8 15.51 -16.95 -13.65
C VAL A 8 15.92 -15.49 -13.88
N SER A 9 14.97 -14.58 -14.10
CA SER A 9 15.29 -13.16 -14.29
C SER A 9 15.82 -12.51 -13.01
N LEU A 10 15.27 -12.86 -11.83
CA LEU A 10 15.80 -12.42 -10.54
C LEU A 10 17.23 -12.90 -10.31
N GLY A 11 17.53 -14.17 -10.62
CA GLY A 11 18.87 -14.71 -10.54
C GLY A 11 19.85 -14.00 -11.49
N GLY A 12 19.43 -13.73 -12.73
CA GLY A 12 20.21 -12.97 -13.70
C GLY A 12 20.47 -11.53 -13.26
N PHE A 13 19.46 -10.85 -12.70
CA PHE A 13 19.58 -9.49 -12.19
C PHE A 13 20.59 -9.40 -11.03
N ILE A 14 20.54 -10.34 -10.08
CA ILE A 14 21.48 -10.38 -8.95
C ILE A 14 22.92 -10.67 -9.44
N TYR A 15 23.08 -11.48 -10.48
CA TYR A 15 24.38 -11.79 -11.06
C TYR A 15 24.99 -10.57 -11.77
N GLU A 16 24.20 -9.89 -12.60
CA GLU A 16 24.61 -8.66 -13.31
C GLU A 16 24.92 -7.51 -12.34
N GLU A 17 24.08 -7.28 -11.32
CA GLU A 17 24.33 -6.22 -10.31
C GLU A 17 25.58 -6.45 -9.47
N ARG A 18 26.04 -7.70 -9.33
CA ARG A 18 27.31 -8.00 -8.66
C ARG A 18 28.53 -7.73 -9.53
N LEU A 19 28.40 -7.84 -10.85
CA LEU A 19 29.51 -7.64 -11.79
C LEU A 19 29.62 -6.20 -12.31
N ALA A 20 28.52 -5.44 -12.29
CA ALA A 20 28.49 -4.08 -12.82
C ALA A 20 29.38 -3.10 -12.02
N ALA A 21 30.19 -2.32 -12.73
CA ALA A 21 31.08 -1.31 -12.15
C ALA A 21 30.33 -0.09 -11.58
N GLU A 22 29.15 0.23 -12.12
CA GLU A 22 28.20 1.23 -11.60
C GLU A 22 26.83 0.57 -11.37
N PRO A 23 26.63 -0.11 -10.23
CA PRO A 23 25.36 -0.78 -9.94
C PRO A 23 24.25 0.25 -9.68
N ILE A 24 23.10 0.07 -10.33
CA ILE A 24 21.90 0.92 -10.17
C ILE A 24 21.36 0.81 -8.73
N ILE A 25 21.37 -0.40 -8.14
CA ILE A 25 21.09 -0.62 -6.73
C ILE A 25 22.35 -1.22 -6.09
N PRO A 26 23.24 -0.40 -5.49
CA PRO A 26 24.43 -0.94 -4.84
C PRO A 26 23.98 -1.88 -3.72
N LEU A 27 24.36 -3.16 -3.80
CA LEU A 27 23.94 -4.22 -2.87
C LEU A 27 24.24 -3.91 -1.39
N GLY A 28 25.15 -2.96 -1.13
CA GLY A 28 25.38 -2.38 0.19
C GLY A 28 24.16 -1.68 0.81
N LEU A 29 23.18 -1.22 0.02
CA LEU A 29 21.94 -0.64 0.55
C LEU A 29 21.09 -1.68 1.31
N PHE A 30 21.08 -2.94 0.87
CA PHE A 30 20.37 -4.02 1.57
C PHE A 30 20.97 -4.35 2.94
N ARG A 31 22.21 -3.93 3.22
CA ARG A 31 22.80 -4.02 4.56
C ARG A 31 22.20 -2.99 5.52
N ASN A 32 21.56 -1.94 5.01
CA ASN A 32 20.85 -0.95 5.81
C ASN A 32 19.42 -1.44 6.11
N ARG A 33 19.14 -1.71 7.39
CA ARG A 33 17.81 -2.15 7.86
C ARG A 33 16.68 -1.22 7.42
N THR A 34 16.94 0.08 7.28
CA THR A 34 15.92 1.04 6.81
C THR A 34 15.51 0.78 5.37
N PHE A 35 16.46 0.42 4.50
CA PHE A 35 16.15 0.12 3.10
C PHE A 35 15.33 -1.18 2.98
N VAL A 36 15.74 -2.22 3.71
CA VAL A 36 15.00 -3.50 3.75
C VAL A 36 13.58 -3.31 4.31
N LEU A 37 13.45 -2.54 5.39
CA LEU A 37 12.14 -2.22 5.97
C LEU A 37 11.27 -1.43 4.98
N CYS A 38 11.81 -0.42 4.31
CA CYS A 38 11.07 0.31 3.27
C CYS A 38 10.64 -0.61 2.12
N GLY A 39 11.50 -1.53 1.68
CA GLY A 39 11.18 -2.52 0.65
C GLY A 39 10.05 -3.47 1.08
N LEU A 40 10.11 -4.02 2.29
CA LEU A 40 9.06 -4.87 2.85
C LEU A 40 7.73 -4.12 2.99
N ILE A 41 7.79 -2.87 3.47
CA ILE A 41 6.63 -2.00 3.61
C ILE A 41 6.00 -1.72 2.24
N GLY A 42 6.80 -1.37 1.23
CA GLY A 42 6.34 -1.18 -0.14
C GLY A 42 5.71 -2.44 -0.73
N PHE A 43 6.29 -3.61 -0.45
CA PHE A 43 5.74 -4.89 -0.91
C PHE A 43 4.37 -5.19 -0.29
N ILE A 44 4.22 -5.05 1.02
CA ILE A 44 2.94 -5.26 1.73
C ILE A 44 1.88 -4.28 1.21
N VAL A 45 2.25 -3.00 1.07
CA VAL A 45 1.33 -1.95 0.61
C VAL A 45 0.95 -2.13 -0.84
N GLY A 46 1.88 -2.57 -1.70
CA GLY A 46 1.60 -2.96 -3.06
C GLY A 46 0.55 -4.07 -3.12
N MET A 47 0.74 -5.16 -2.36
CA MET A 47 -0.24 -6.24 -2.27
C MET A 47 -1.61 -5.74 -1.78
N SER A 48 -1.64 -4.92 -0.72
CA SER A 48 -2.89 -4.37 -0.19
C SER A 48 -3.59 -3.45 -1.19
N LEU A 49 -2.84 -2.64 -1.93
CA LEU A 49 -3.38 -1.71 -2.91
C LEU A 49 -3.97 -2.46 -4.10
N PHE A 50 -3.24 -3.40 -4.70
CA PHE A 50 -3.75 -4.21 -5.79
C PHE A 50 -4.94 -5.08 -5.35
N GLY A 51 -4.83 -5.72 -4.18
CA GLY A 51 -5.94 -6.47 -3.60
C GLY A 51 -7.19 -5.62 -3.41
N SER A 52 -7.03 -4.43 -2.85
CA SER A 52 -8.16 -3.53 -2.58
C SER A 52 -8.78 -2.96 -3.85
N VAL A 53 -7.98 -2.49 -4.80
CA VAL A 53 -8.47 -1.90 -6.06
C VAL A 53 -9.25 -2.91 -6.89
N THR A 54 -8.89 -4.20 -6.84
CA THR A 54 -9.64 -5.26 -7.54
C THR A 54 -10.87 -5.72 -6.74
N PHE A 55 -10.73 -5.98 -5.44
CA PHE A 55 -11.82 -6.58 -4.65
C PHE A 55 -12.88 -5.59 -4.18
N LEU A 56 -12.53 -4.36 -3.78
CA LEU A 56 -13.53 -3.41 -3.25
C LEU A 56 -14.62 -3.08 -4.26
N PRO A 57 -14.32 -2.70 -5.52
CA PRO A 57 -15.37 -2.39 -6.50
C PRO A 57 -16.24 -3.62 -6.78
N LEU A 58 -15.61 -4.80 -6.84
CA LEU A 58 -16.28 -6.06 -7.08
C LEU A 58 -17.23 -6.41 -5.93
N TYR A 59 -16.79 -6.25 -4.68
CA TYR A 59 -17.62 -6.40 -3.49
C TYR A 59 -18.83 -5.43 -3.50
N LEU A 60 -18.60 -4.16 -3.83
CA LEU A 60 -19.67 -3.16 -3.89
C LEU A 60 -20.69 -3.45 -4.99
N GLN A 61 -20.24 -3.93 -6.15
CA GLN A 61 -21.11 -4.24 -7.28
C GLN A 61 -21.86 -5.57 -7.10
N VAL A 62 -21.18 -6.64 -6.68
CA VAL A 62 -21.74 -8.00 -6.63
C VAL A 62 -22.45 -8.28 -5.31
N VAL A 63 -21.88 -7.86 -4.17
CA VAL A 63 -22.45 -8.17 -2.84
C VAL A 63 -23.48 -7.13 -2.41
N LYS A 64 -23.17 -5.85 -2.61
CA LYS A 64 -24.11 -4.76 -2.29
C LYS A 64 -25.09 -4.41 -3.41
N GLY A 65 -24.94 -5.02 -4.60
CA GLY A 65 -25.80 -4.71 -5.76
C GLY A 65 -25.72 -3.25 -6.21
N SER A 66 -24.67 -2.52 -5.85
CA SER A 66 -24.52 -1.10 -6.21
C SER A 66 -24.16 -0.98 -7.69
N THR A 67 -24.73 0.03 -8.37
CA THR A 67 -24.31 0.32 -9.75
C THR A 67 -22.85 0.76 -9.80
N PRO A 68 -22.14 0.62 -10.94
CA PRO A 68 -20.74 1.04 -11.05
C PRO A 68 -20.51 2.50 -10.63
N SER A 69 -21.46 3.38 -10.96
CA SER A 69 -21.46 4.80 -10.59
C SER A 69 -21.56 5.00 -9.07
N GLN A 70 -22.43 4.25 -8.40
CA GLN A 70 -22.59 4.30 -6.94
C GLN A 70 -21.38 3.70 -6.21
N ALA A 71 -20.80 2.61 -6.73
CA ALA A 71 -19.58 2.02 -6.18
C ALA A 71 -18.41 3.01 -6.23
N GLY A 72 -18.29 3.79 -7.32
CA GLY A 72 -17.31 4.88 -7.42
C GLY A 72 -17.49 5.94 -6.33
N MET A 73 -18.72 6.39 -6.08
CA MET A 73 -19.03 7.34 -5.00
C MET A 73 -18.72 6.77 -3.61
N GLN A 74 -18.96 5.48 -3.40
CA GLN A 74 -18.68 4.82 -2.12
C GLN A 74 -17.17 4.67 -1.84
N LEU A 75 -16.31 4.82 -2.84
CA LEU A 75 -14.85 4.85 -2.70
C LEU A 75 -14.31 6.26 -2.39
N LEU A 76 -15.15 7.30 -2.32
CA LEU A 76 -14.72 8.65 -1.92
C LEU A 76 -14.05 8.70 -0.54
N PRO A 77 -14.51 7.98 0.50
CA PRO A 77 -13.84 7.99 1.80
C PRO A 77 -12.41 7.45 1.75
N LEU A 78 -12.14 6.46 0.88
CA LEU A 78 -10.80 5.95 0.64
C LEU A 78 -9.91 7.05 0.06
N MET A 79 -10.36 7.73 -1.00
CA MET A 79 -9.62 8.84 -1.61
C MET A 79 -9.41 10.00 -0.63
N GLY A 80 -10.42 10.32 0.17
CA GLY A 80 -10.34 11.33 1.23
C GLY A 80 -9.30 10.97 2.29
N GLY A 81 -9.26 9.72 2.72
CA GLY A 81 -8.24 9.21 3.64
C GLY A 81 -6.82 9.30 3.04
N ILE A 82 -6.66 8.95 1.77
CA ILE A 82 -5.37 9.06 1.07
C ILE A 82 -4.92 10.52 1.00
N MET A 83 -5.79 11.44 0.56
CA MET A 83 -5.46 12.86 0.49
C MET A 83 -5.11 13.45 1.86
N ALA A 84 -5.92 13.18 2.89
CA ALA A 84 -5.68 13.71 4.23
C ALA A 84 -4.35 13.21 4.81
N SER A 85 -4.11 11.90 4.75
CA SER A 85 -2.86 11.31 5.26
C SER A 85 -1.64 11.74 4.47
N SER A 86 -1.76 11.87 3.14
CA SER A 86 -0.72 12.40 2.26
C SER A 86 -0.33 13.84 2.65
N ILE A 87 -1.29 14.75 2.78
CA ILE A 87 -1.02 16.14 3.16
C ILE A 87 -0.40 16.22 4.57
N ILE A 88 -0.94 15.46 5.54
CA ILE A 88 -0.45 15.47 6.92
C ILE A 88 0.96 14.91 7.01
N SER A 89 1.21 13.73 6.42
CA SER A 89 2.54 13.12 6.43
C SER A 89 3.56 13.99 5.71
N GLY A 90 3.23 14.56 4.55
CA GLY A 90 4.09 15.46 3.80
C GLY A 90 4.51 16.69 4.61
N ARG A 91 3.55 17.35 5.28
CA ARG A 91 3.85 18.50 6.15
C ARG A 91 4.70 18.12 7.36
N ILE A 92 4.45 16.97 7.98
CA ILE A 92 5.22 16.54 9.16
C ILE A 92 6.63 16.12 8.77
N ILE A 93 6.81 15.40 7.66
CA ILE A 93 8.12 14.99 7.16
C ILE A 93 8.96 16.21 6.82
N SER A 94 8.38 17.18 6.10
CA SER A 94 9.04 18.46 5.76
C SER A 94 9.46 19.25 7.00
N LYS A 95 8.69 19.22 8.10
CA LYS A 95 9.01 19.92 9.35
C LYS A 95 9.98 19.18 10.28
N ARG A 96 9.91 17.84 10.37
CA ARG A 96 10.66 17.05 11.39
C ARG A 96 11.86 16.28 10.83
N GLY A 97 11.98 16.10 9.52
CA GLY A 97 13.07 15.35 8.88
C GLY A 97 13.15 13.85 9.24
N LYS A 98 12.23 13.34 10.09
CA LYS A 98 12.19 11.94 10.53
C LYS A 98 11.14 11.16 9.73
N TYR A 99 11.59 10.52 8.65
CA TYR A 99 10.76 9.76 7.70
C TYR A 99 10.48 8.31 8.14
N ARG A 100 11.31 7.72 9.01
CA ARG A 100 11.28 6.26 9.29
C ARG A 100 10.01 5.73 9.97
N LEU A 101 9.32 6.53 10.78
CA LEU A 101 8.16 6.07 11.57
C LEU A 101 6.85 6.06 10.75
N PHE A 102 6.72 6.93 9.76
CA PHE A 102 5.50 7.07 8.96
C PHE A 102 5.12 5.81 8.17
N PRO A 103 6.06 5.15 7.44
CA PRO A 103 5.76 3.94 6.68
C PRO A 103 5.37 2.77 7.58
N ILE A 104 5.98 2.67 8.77
CA ILE A 104 5.71 1.59 9.74
C ILE A 104 4.29 1.75 10.30
N VAL A 105 3.92 2.97 10.70
CA VAL A 105 2.56 3.24 11.20
C VAL A 105 1.54 3.08 10.07
N GLY A 106 1.85 3.56 8.87
CA GLY A 106 0.99 3.43 7.68
C GLY A 106 0.74 1.96 7.29
N THR A 107 1.78 1.12 7.35
CA THR A 107 1.64 -0.32 7.08
C THR A 107 0.85 -1.06 8.14
N LEU A 108 1.09 -0.79 9.42
CA LEU A 108 0.27 -1.36 10.50
C LEU A 108 -1.19 -0.94 10.37
N CYS A 109 -1.44 0.32 10.00
CA CYS A 109 -2.78 0.83 9.74
C CYS A 109 -3.43 0.13 8.53
N ALA A 110 -2.71 -0.02 7.42
CA ALA A 110 -3.18 -0.71 6.22
C ALA A 110 -3.45 -2.21 6.47
N LEU A 111 -2.57 -2.88 7.23
CA LEU A 111 -2.77 -4.26 7.67
C LEU A 111 -4.04 -4.38 8.52
N GLY A 112 -4.22 -3.51 9.51
CA GLY A 112 -5.43 -3.46 10.32
C GLY A 112 -6.67 -3.21 9.46
N ALA A 113 -6.63 -2.26 8.54
CA ALA A 113 -7.76 -1.99 7.66
C ALA A 113 -8.10 -3.19 6.75
N MET A 114 -7.10 -3.89 6.19
CA MET A 114 -7.31 -5.10 5.39
C MET A 114 -7.90 -6.24 6.21
N THR A 115 -7.43 -6.47 7.44
CA THR A 115 -7.99 -7.53 8.30
C THR A 115 -9.43 -7.21 8.68
N LEU A 116 -9.75 -5.95 9.00
CA LEU A 116 -11.12 -5.50 9.26
C LEU A 116 -12.02 -5.65 8.01
N LEU A 117 -11.53 -5.29 6.82
CA LEU A 117 -12.26 -5.51 5.56
C LEU A 117 -12.51 -7.01 5.30
N GLY A 118 -11.59 -7.89 5.70
CA GLY A 118 -11.78 -9.34 5.62
C GLY A 118 -12.87 -9.90 6.53
N THR A 119 -13.31 -9.15 7.55
CA THR A 119 -14.41 -9.57 8.45
C THR A 119 -15.80 -9.13 7.97
N LEU A 120 -15.88 -8.44 6.82
CA LEU A 120 -17.15 -7.98 6.27
C LEU A 120 -18.07 -9.17 5.92
N THR A 121 -19.29 -9.12 6.45
CA THR A 121 -20.37 -10.07 6.16
C THR A 121 -21.51 -9.37 5.40
N ASN A 122 -22.44 -10.11 4.76
CA ASN A 122 -23.55 -9.52 3.99
C ASN A 122 -24.40 -8.50 4.77
N ASN A 123 -24.50 -8.59 6.10
CA ASN A 123 -25.28 -7.67 6.93
C ASN A 123 -24.51 -6.45 7.46
N THR A 124 -23.28 -6.21 6.99
CA THR A 124 -22.45 -5.15 7.58
C THR A 124 -23.01 -3.75 7.25
N PRO A 125 -23.23 -2.87 8.26
CA PRO A 125 -23.73 -1.53 8.03
C PRO A 125 -22.78 -0.71 7.16
N VAL A 126 -23.34 0.14 6.29
CA VAL A 126 -22.59 0.93 5.30
C VAL A 126 -21.60 1.89 5.96
N GLN A 127 -21.91 2.38 7.17
CA GLN A 127 -21.03 3.25 7.95
C GLN A 127 -19.71 2.56 8.35
N GLN A 128 -19.75 1.28 8.74
CA GLN A 128 -18.53 0.51 9.06
C GLN A 128 -17.65 0.35 7.83
N LEU A 129 -18.26 0.07 6.66
CA LEU A 129 -17.54 0.01 5.40
C LEU A 129 -16.82 1.34 5.10
N TYR A 130 -17.48 2.49 5.24
CA TYR A 130 -16.82 3.80 5.04
C TYR A 130 -15.69 4.05 6.04
N LEU A 131 -15.83 3.61 7.29
CA LEU A 131 -14.78 3.73 8.29
C LEU A 131 -13.54 2.91 7.90
N TYR A 132 -13.73 1.67 7.45
CA TYR A 132 -12.63 0.79 7.03
C TYR A 132 -11.97 1.27 5.75
N LEU A 133 -12.74 1.80 4.79
CA LEU A 133 -12.22 2.44 3.59
C LEU A 133 -11.38 3.68 3.91
N CYS A 134 -11.87 4.52 4.83
CA CYS A 134 -11.12 5.69 5.29
C CYS A 134 -9.81 5.27 5.98
N LEU A 135 -9.86 4.26 6.87
CA LEU A 135 -8.70 3.72 7.56
C LEU A 135 -7.66 3.14 6.58
N LEU A 136 -8.11 2.38 5.59
CA LEU A 136 -7.27 1.86 4.52
C LEU A 136 -6.62 3.00 3.73
N GLY A 137 -7.41 4.02 3.36
CA GLY A 137 -6.92 5.20 2.66
C GLY A 137 -5.86 5.98 3.45
N LEU A 138 -6.06 6.14 4.76
CA LEU A 138 -5.10 6.76 5.65
C LEU A 138 -3.78 5.97 5.71
N GLY A 139 -3.85 4.64 5.78
CA GLY A 139 -2.66 3.78 5.77
C GLY A 139 -1.89 3.88 4.45
N LEU A 140 -2.59 3.82 3.32
CA LEU A 140 -1.99 3.89 1.98
C LEU A 140 -1.35 5.27 1.70
N GLY A 141 -2.02 6.37 2.06
CA GLY A 141 -1.49 7.71 1.79
C GLY A 141 -0.25 8.05 2.60
N MET A 142 -0.11 7.54 3.84
CA MET A 142 1.11 7.68 4.63
C MET A 142 2.32 6.99 4.00
N VAL A 143 2.13 5.88 3.29
CA VAL A 143 3.23 5.12 2.69
C VAL A 143 3.64 5.72 1.35
N MET A 144 2.67 6.09 0.50
CA MET A 144 2.95 6.70 -0.81
C MET A 144 3.79 7.98 -0.68
N GLN A 145 3.52 8.81 0.33
CA GLN A 145 4.28 10.04 0.58
C GLN A 145 5.78 9.78 0.77
N VAL A 146 6.12 8.75 1.56
CA VAL A 146 7.50 8.47 1.98
C VAL A 146 8.30 7.73 0.90
N MET A 147 7.62 7.09 -0.04
CA MET A 147 8.29 6.41 -1.16
C MET A 147 8.74 7.40 -2.26
N ILE A 148 8.07 8.54 -2.36
CA ILE A 148 8.32 9.58 -3.38
C ILE A 148 9.36 10.61 -2.89
N LEU A 149 9.46 10.81 -1.57
CA LEU A 149 10.40 11.73 -0.90
C LEU A 149 11.74 11.04 -0.62
#